data_AF-A0A945C0T9-F1
#
_entry.id   AF-A0A945C0T9-F1
#
_cell.length_a   1.000
_cell.length_b   1.000
_cell.length_c   1.000
_cell.angle_alpha   90.00
_cell.angle_beta   90.00
_cell.angle_gamma   90.00
#
_symmetry.space_group_name_H-M   'P 1'
#
loop_
_entity.id
_entity.type
_entity.pdbx_description
1 polymer ?
#
loop_
_entity_poly.entity_id
_entity_poly.type
_entity_poly.pdbx_seq_one_letter_code
_entity_poly.pdbx_strand_id
1 'polypeptide(L)'
;MNIINYKKIYFIISGALVTLSVFGLIFWGLNLGIDFTGGSLLEIEYTGDRSSTQEVKDKLSNLDLGEISVQPIGEKGMLLRFKDVSEDVHQNILTKLNEHTLDLLAVENTDADEVIAPANSRPAEKIIEKRFDSIGPVIGQELRTKTIYAIIIALLMIILFISWAFRKVSKPISSWKYGVIAIIALFHDILIVLGIFVFLGKFFSIEVNAPFVAALLTILGYSVNDTIVIFDRVRENLKHYDYHFDNTVNKSVNQNLLRSVYTSVTTLLVLSSLYFFGGETIKSFVLALIIGVVIGTYSSIFLASPLLVVWEKLKRK
;
A
#
# COMPACT_ATOMS: atom_id res chain seq x y z
N MET A 1 -13.11 11.04 -27.86
CA MET A 1 -11.69 11.32 -27.53
C MET A 1 -10.77 10.54 -28.46
N ASN A 2 -9.62 11.10 -28.87
CA ASN A 2 -8.70 10.44 -29.79
C ASN A 2 -7.43 9.96 -29.07
N ILE A 3 -7.57 8.90 -28.29
CA ILE A 3 -6.54 8.40 -27.37
C ILE A 3 -5.36 7.81 -28.14
N ILE A 4 -5.65 7.08 -29.23
CA ILE A 4 -4.63 6.37 -30.01
C ILE A 4 -3.67 7.32 -30.75
N ASN A 5 -4.13 8.53 -31.10
CA ASN A 5 -3.28 9.54 -31.71
C ASN A 5 -2.27 10.14 -30.72
N TYR A 6 -2.67 10.34 -29.46
CA TYR A 6 -1.82 10.91 -28.41
C TYR A 6 -1.01 9.86 -27.63
N LYS A 7 -0.94 8.61 -28.10
CA LYS A 7 -0.23 7.50 -27.45
C LYS A 7 1.19 7.79 -26.98
N LYS A 8 1.94 8.63 -27.69
CA LYS A 8 3.31 9.00 -27.33
C LYS A 8 3.36 9.72 -25.97
N ILE A 9 2.40 10.62 -25.72
CA ILE A 9 2.31 11.37 -24.46
C ILE A 9 2.07 10.41 -23.31
N TYR A 10 1.09 9.51 -23.45
CA TYR A 10 0.76 8.53 -22.41
C TYR A 10 1.91 7.57 -22.11
N PHE A 11 2.64 7.12 -23.14
CA PHE A 11 3.83 6.28 -22.94
C PHE A 11 4.98 7.02 -22.26
N ILE A 12 5.18 8.31 -22.56
CA ILE A 12 6.20 9.11 -21.86
C ILE A 12 5.83 9.27 -20.39
N ILE A 13 4.57 9.58 -20.08
CA ILE A 13 4.09 9.73 -18.70
C ILE A 13 4.23 8.40 -17.96
N SER A 14 3.70 7.31 -18.50
CA SER A 14 3.81 5.97 -17.91
C SER A 14 5.27 5.53 -17.74
N GLY A 15 6.11 5.78 -18.75
CA GLY A 15 7.53 5.46 -18.69
C GLY A 15 8.24 6.22 -17.58
N ALA A 16 8.01 7.53 -17.46
CA ALA A 16 8.58 8.36 -16.41
C ALA A 16 8.14 7.89 -15.01
N LEU A 17 6.85 7.60 -14.82
CA LEU A 17 6.33 7.09 -13.55
C LEU A 17 6.98 5.74 -13.17
N VAL A 18 7.05 4.80 -14.12
CA VAL A 18 7.71 3.50 -13.90
C VAL A 18 9.19 3.69 -13.58
N THR A 19 9.90 4.56 -14.29
CA THR A 19 11.32 4.83 -14.03
C THR A 19 11.53 5.41 -12.63
N LEU A 20 10.71 6.37 -12.22
CA LEU A 20 10.76 6.93 -10.86
C LEU A 20 10.46 5.89 -9.79
N SER A 21 9.47 5.02 -10.02
CA SER A 21 9.13 3.94 -9.11
C SER A 21 10.26 2.93 -8.96
N VAL A 22 10.85 2.49 -10.07
CA VAL A 22 11.99 1.55 -10.06
C VAL A 22 13.21 2.19 -9.38
N PHE A 23 13.47 3.47 -9.64
CA PHE A 23 14.51 4.21 -8.94
C PHE A 23 14.28 4.20 -7.42
N GLY A 24 13.08 4.58 -6.96
CA GLY A 24 12.75 4.55 -5.54
C GLY A 24 12.94 3.15 -4.93
N LEU A 25 12.43 2.12 -5.60
CA LEU A 25 12.56 0.73 -5.14
C LEU A 25 14.02 0.27 -4.99
N ILE A 26 14.90 0.67 -5.90
CA ILE A 26 16.32 0.28 -5.87
C ILE A 26 17.09 1.07 -4.79
N PHE A 27 16.87 2.38 -4.69
CA PHE A 27 17.70 3.24 -3.85
C PHE A 27 17.17 3.44 -2.42
N TRP A 28 15.86 3.34 -2.20
CA TRP A 28 15.24 3.54 -0.88
C TRP A 28 14.61 2.26 -0.33
N GLY A 29 14.07 1.41 -1.20
CA GLY A 29 13.34 0.21 -0.78
C GLY A 29 11.98 0.51 -0.16
N LEU A 30 11.19 -0.54 0.08
CA LEU A 30 9.91 -0.43 0.78
C LEU A 30 10.14 -0.38 2.29
N ASN A 31 9.40 0.49 2.97
CA ASN A 31 9.36 0.51 4.43
C ASN A 31 8.46 -0.63 4.92
N LEU A 32 9.04 -1.80 5.17
CA LEU A 32 8.34 -3.00 5.59
C LEU A 32 7.98 -2.91 7.09
N GLY A 33 6.74 -3.22 7.43
CA GLY A 33 6.32 -3.33 8.83
C GLY A 33 6.63 -4.71 9.44
N ILE A 34 6.18 -4.89 10.69
CA ILE A 34 6.52 -6.05 11.53
C ILE A 34 6.06 -7.39 10.95
N ASP A 35 5.02 -7.39 10.11
CA ASP A 35 4.53 -8.59 9.42
C ASP A 35 5.59 -9.23 8.50
N PHE A 36 6.58 -8.46 8.05
CA PHE A 36 7.63 -8.94 7.15
C PHE A 36 9.03 -8.90 7.77
N THR A 37 9.29 -7.98 8.70
CA THR A 37 10.58 -7.87 9.39
C THR A 37 10.67 -8.71 10.64
N GLY A 38 9.52 -9.07 11.24
CA GLY A 38 9.44 -9.46 12.64
C GLY A 38 9.56 -8.23 13.56
N GLY A 39 9.12 -8.38 14.81
CA GLY A 39 9.14 -7.31 15.80
C GLY A 39 7.84 -7.24 16.60
N SER A 40 7.77 -6.26 17.50
CA SER A 40 6.57 -5.94 18.28
C SER A 40 6.08 -4.54 17.95
N LEU A 41 4.75 -4.39 17.95
CA LEU A 41 4.05 -3.12 17.81
C LEU A 41 3.13 -2.95 19.01
N LEU A 42 3.31 -1.84 19.73
CA LEU A 42 2.52 -1.48 20.89
C LEU A 42 1.86 -0.12 20.64
N GLU A 43 0.54 -0.11 20.60
CA GLU A 43 -0.27 1.09 20.50
C GLU A 43 -0.84 1.43 21.88
N ILE A 44 -0.51 2.63 22.35
CA ILE A 44 -0.97 3.15 23.63
C ILE A 44 -1.71 4.47 23.45
N GLU A 45 -2.67 4.74 24.33
CA GLU A 45 -3.36 6.02 24.43
C GLU A 45 -3.24 6.57 25.85
N TYR A 46 -2.85 7.84 25.95
CA TYR A 46 -2.76 8.56 27.21
C TYR A 46 -4.14 9.09 27.60
N THR A 47 -4.55 8.92 28.87
CA THR A 47 -5.77 9.60 29.37
C THR A 47 -5.57 11.11 29.53
N GLY A 48 -4.36 11.53 29.91
CA GLY A 48 -3.93 12.92 30.05
C GLY A 48 -3.30 13.51 28.79
N ASP A 49 -2.20 14.24 28.97
CA ASP A 49 -1.38 14.77 27.89
C ASP A 49 -0.43 13.67 27.38
N ARG A 50 -0.01 13.77 26.12
CA ARG A 50 0.93 12.80 25.56
C ARG A 50 2.35 13.15 25.99
N SER A 51 3.07 12.19 26.58
CA SER A 51 4.51 12.32 26.87
C SER A 51 5.33 12.54 25.59
N SER A 52 6.52 13.13 25.73
CA SER A 52 7.39 13.34 24.55
C SER A 52 7.96 12.01 24.04
N THR A 53 8.23 11.92 22.73
CA THR A 53 8.82 10.70 22.14
C THR A 53 10.20 10.37 22.72
N GLN A 54 10.97 11.39 23.12
CA GLN A 54 12.28 11.21 23.74
C GLN A 54 12.14 10.64 25.15
N GLU A 55 11.24 11.18 25.97
CA GLU A 55 10.98 10.69 27.33
C GLU A 55 10.57 9.21 27.32
N VAL A 56 9.74 8.79 26.37
CA VAL A 56 9.35 7.39 26.22
C VAL A 56 10.52 6.50 25.82
N LYS A 57 11.40 6.96 24.93
CA LYS A 57 12.63 6.24 24.59
C LYS A 57 13.57 6.11 25.79
N ASP A 58 13.71 7.16 26.58
CA ASP A 58 14.60 7.19 27.74
C ASP A 58 14.07 6.26 28.86
N LYS A 59 12.76 6.22 29.11
CA LYS A 59 12.16 5.27 30.07
C LYS A 59 12.41 3.81 29.69
N LEU A 60 12.44 3.53 28.39
CA LEU A 60 12.57 2.18 27.85
C LEU A 60 14.01 1.78 27.49
N SER A 61 14.98 2.69 27.58
CA SER A 61 16.38 2.43 27.17
C SER A 61 17.05 1.30 27.96
N ASN A 62 16.61 1.08 29.20
CA ASN A 62 17.15 0.05 30.09
C ASN A 62 16.57 -1.34 29.83
N LEU A 63 15.63 -1.47 28.88
CA LEU A 63 15.10 -2.75 28.45
C LEU A 63 15.81 -3.18 27.16
N ASP A 64 16.09 -4.47 27.04
CA ASP A 64 16.67 -5.05 25.83
C ASP A 64 15.60 -5.14 24.73
N LEU A 65 15.31 -4.01 24.08
CA LEU A 65 14.25 -3.86 23.07
C LEU A 65 14.79 -3.63 21.65
N GLY A 66 16.13 -3.56 21.50
CA GLY A 66 16.77 -3.20 20.23
C GLY A 66 16.52 -1.73 19.86
N GLU A 67 16.42 -1.46 18.56
CA GLU A 67 16.08 -0.11 18.09
C GLU A 67 14.60 0.20 18.34
N ILE A 68 14.33 1.17 19.22
CA ILE A 68 12.96 1.59 19.54
C ILE A 68 12.57 2.77 18.64
N SER A 69 11.56 2.55 17.80
CA SER A 69 10.88 3.61 17.07
C SER A 69 9.63 4.03 17.86
N VAL A 70 9.51 5.32 18.13
CA VAL A 70 8.38 5.91 18.85
C VAL A 70 7.76 6.97 17.97
N GLN A 71 6.48 6.81 17.63
CA GLN A 71 5.76 7.68 16.72
C GLN A 71 4.44 8.16 17.34
N PRO A 72 4.12 9.46 17.30
CA PRO A 72 2.82 9.96 17.76
C PRO A 72 1.69 9.47 16.83
N ILE A 73 0.54 9.08 17.40
CA ILE A 73 -0.70 8.80 16.66
C ILE A 73 -1.81 9.67 17.21
N GLY A 74 -2.49 10.43 16.34
CA GLY A 74 -3.54 11.36 16.75
C GLY A 74 -3.07 12.37 17.81
N GLU A 75 -4.00 12.83 18.65
CA GLU A 75 -3.68 13.80 19.71
C GLU A 75 -3.05 13.13 20.93
N LYS A 76 -3.59 11.98 21.35
CA LYS A 76 -3.23 11.32 22.62
C LYS A 76 -2.61 9.93 22.48
N GLY A 77 -2.46 9.43 21.26
CA GLY A 77 -1.91 8.10 20.99
C GLY A 77 -0.40 8.13 20.73
N MET A 78 0.23 6.97 20.95
CA MET A 78 1.61 6.72 20.58
C MET A 78 1.78 5.26 20.11
N LEU A 79 2.57 5.10 19.06
CA LEU A 79 2.99 3.82 18.52
C LEU A 79 4.45 3.57 18.88
N LEU A 80 4.69 2.47 19.57
CA LEU A 80 6.02 1.99 19.88
C LEU A 80 6.30 0.76 19.03
N ARG A 81 7.51 0.70 18.50
CA ARG A 81 7.99 -0.44 17.73
C ARG A 81 9.37 -0.81 18.20
N PHE A 82 9.57 -2.10 18.41
CA PHE A 82 10.79 -2.67 18.96
C PHE A 82 10.91 -4.13 18.49
N LYS A 83 11.98 -4.82 18.89
CA LYS A 83 12.16 -6.22 18.54
C LYS A 83 11.03 -7.10 19.10
N ASP A 84 10.94 -8.34 18.64
CA ASP A 84 9.99 -9.30 19.19
C ASP A 84 10.31 -9.56 20.68
N VAL A 85 9.31 -9.47 21.54
CA VAL A 85 9.47 -9.66 22.98
C VAL A 85 8.54 -10.74 23.52
N SER A 86 8.92 -11.35 24.65
CA SER A 86 8.03 -12.21 25.42
C SER A 86 6.98 -11.40 26.17
N GLU A 87 5.92 -12.08 26.60
CA GLU A 87 4.85 -11.48 27.41
C GLU A 87 5.39 -10.84 28.70
N ASP A 88 6.37 -11.47 29.36
CA ASP A 88 6.97 -10.91 30.58
C ASP A 88 7.64 -9.55 30.34
N VAL A 89 8.33 -9.41 29.20
CA VAL A 89 8.98 -8.15 28.82
C VAL A 89 7.91 -7.13 28.43
N HIS A 90 6.84 -7.53 27.73
CA HIS A 90 5.70 -6.66 27.42
C HIS A 90 5.07 -6.07 28.69
N GLN A 91 4.80 -6.89 29.70
CA GLN A 91 4.26 -6.41 30.98
C GLN A 91 5.22 -5.45 31.71
N ASN A 92 6.54 -5.69 31.62
CA ASN A 92 7.54 -4.77 32.14
C ASN A 92 7.55 -3.42 31.39
N ILE A 93 7.33 -3.42 30.07
CA ILE A 93 7.18 -2.19 29.28
C ILE A 93 5.97 -1.39 29.78
N LEU A 94 4.80 -2.02 29.89
CA LEU A 94 3.59 -1.35 30.38
C LEU A 94 3.76 -0.79 31.80
N THR A 95 4.46 -1.54 32.65
CA THR A 95 4.78 -1.10 34.01
C THR A 95 5.67 0.14 33.97
N LYS A 96 6.78 0.11 33.22
CA LYS A 96 7.69 1.27 33.09
C LYS A 96 7.07 2.49 32.43
N LEU A 97 6.15 2.29 31.50
CA LEU A 97 5.43 3.38 30.86
C LEU A 97 4.44 4.04 31.85
N ASN A 98 3.79 3.24 32.70
CA ASN A 98 2.94 3.72 33.78
C ASN A 98 3.72 4.15 35.02
N GLU A 99 5.01 3.81 35.14
CA GLU A 99 5.86 4.26 36.22
C GLU A 99 5.95 5.79 36.14
N HIS A 100 5.43 6.41 37.21
CA HIS A 100 5.66 7.81 37.45
C HIS A 100 7.15 7.99 37.70
N THR A 101 7.78 8.81 36.87
CA THR A 101 8.98 9.53 37.29
C THR A 101 8.49 10.48 38.39
N LEU A 102 8.32 9.94 39.59
CA LEU A 102 8.46 10.74 40.80
C LEU A 102 9.86 11.31 40.65
N ASP A 103 9.95 12.56 40.20
CA ASP A 103 11.19 13.32 40.32
C ASP A 103 11.52 13.30 41.81
N LEU A 104 12.40 12.37 42.17
CA LEU A 104 13.08 12.32 43.45
C LEU A 104 14.05 13.50 43.45
N LEU A 105 13.51 14.71 43.48
CA LEU A 105 14.12 15.77 44.29
C LEU A 105 13.80 15.42 45.74
N ALA A 106 14.36 14.29 46.21
CA ALA A 106 14.61 14.09 47.61
C ALA A 106 15.64 15.15 47.99
N VAL A 107 15.15 16.36 48.28
CA VAL A 107 15.92 17.32 49.05
C VAL A 107 16.04 16.67 50.41
N GLU A 108 17.22 16.10 50.66
CA GLU A 108 17.68 15.70 51.98
C GLU A 108 17.79 16.97 52.82
N ASN A 109 16.65 17.47 53.32
CA ASN A 109 16.61 18.44 54.39
C ASN A 109 16.26 17.66 55.65
N THR A 110 17.30 17.51 56.46
CA THR A 110 17.23 17.20 57.87
C THR A 110 16.26 18.16 58.55
N ASP A 111 15.40 17.61 59.41
CA ASP A 111 14.53 18.27 60.39
C ASP A 111 13.10 18.66 59.95
N ALA A 112 12.16 18.09 60.71
CA ALA A 112 10.73 18.38 60.87
C ALA A 112 9.70 17.69 59.95
N ASP A 113 8.77 17.02 60.62
CA ASP A 113 7.62 16.25 60.13
C ASP A 113 6.66 17.08 59.25
N GLU A 114 6.90 17.12 57.94
CA GLU A 114 5.84 17.37 56.96
C GLU A 114 6.25 16.83 55.58
N VAL A 115 5.71 15.67 55.21
CA VAL A 115 5.80 15.18 53.83
C VAL A 115 4.87 16.04 52.97
N ILE A 116 5.37 17.18 52.51
CA ILE A 116 4.70 17.98 51.49
C ILE A 116 4.85 17.22 50.17
N ALA A 117 3.79 16.52 49.76
CA ALA A 117 3.70 15.99 48.41
C ALA A 117 3.91 17.18 47.43
N PRO A 118 4.84 17.08 46.46
CA PRO A 118 5.13 18.19 45.56
C PRO A 118 3.84 18.61 44.84
N ALA A 119 3.53 19.91 44.91
CA ALA A 119 2.35 20.56 44.33
C ALA A 119 2.28 20.45 42.79
N ASN A 120 3.28 19.82 42.16
CA ASN A 120 3.37 19.55 40.72
C ASN A 120 3.15 18.06 40.38
N SER A 121 2.46 17.32 41.24
CA SER A 121 2.04 15.95 40.92
C SER A 121 1.02 16.01 39.79
N ARG A 122 1.49 15.84 38.55
CA ARG A 122 0.61 15.61 37.40
C ARG A 122 -0.33 14.44 37.76
N PRO A 123 -1.66 14.60 37.59
CA PRO A 123 -2.59 13.51 37.88
C PRO A 123 -2.14 12.28 37.11
N ALA A 124 -2.22 11.12 37.74
CA ALA A 124 -1.68 9.87 37.21
C ALA A 124 -2.16 9.65 35.77
N GLU A 125 -1.27 9.90 34.81
CA GLU A 125 -1.50 9.67 33.39
C GLU A 125 -1.58 8.16 33.19
N LYS A 126 -2.81 7.65 33.19
CA LYS A 126 -3.06 6.23 32.95
C LYS A 126 -2.88 5.98 31.46
N ILE A 127 -1.97 5.08 31.13
CA ILE A 127 -1.80 4.63 29.76
C ILE A 127 -2.75 3.46 29.52
N ILE A 128 -3.52 3.54 28.44
CA ILE A 128 -4.42 2.48 27.99
C ILE A 128 -3.75 1.80 26.80
N GLU A 129 -3.47 0.50 26.94
CA GLU A 129 -3.08 -0.32 25.79
C GLU A 129 -4.27 -0.44 24.85
N LYS A 130 -4.10 -0.01 23.60
CA LYS A 130 -5.07 -0.21 22.53
C LYS A 130 -4.82 -1.52 21.81
N ARG A 131 -3.55 -1.83 21.58
CA ARG A 131 -3.14 -2.98 20.78
C ARG A 131 -1.70 -3.35 21.09
N PHE A 132 -1.44 -4.65 21.17
CA PHE A 132 -0.11 -5.22 21.12
C PHE A 132 -0.10 -6.35 20.10
N ASP A 133 0.79 -6.28 19.11
CA ASP A 133 1.10 -7.41 18.24
C ASP A 133 2.60 -7.71 18.32
N SER A 134 2.95 -8.99 18.37
CA SER A 134 4.34 -9.45 18.29
C SER A 134 4.44 -10.58 17.27
N ILE A 135 5.37 -10.44 16.32
CA ILE A 135 5.60 -11.39 15.25
C ILE A 135 7.06 -11.81 15.28
N GLY A 136 7.29 -13.10 15.49
CA GLY A 136 8.64 -13.66 15.45
C GLY A 136 9.26 -13.57 14.05
N PRO A 137 10.60 -13.41 13.94
CA PRO A 137 11.30 -13.22 12.67
C PRO A 137 11.10 -14.37 11.68
N VAL A 138 10.93 -15.60 12.18
CA VAL A 138 10.65 -16.79 11.34
C VAL A 138 9.30 -16.66 10.65
N ILE A 139 8.27 -16.25 11.38
CA ILE A 139 6.91 -16.06 10.84
C ILE A 139 6.92 -14.91 9.82
N GLY A 140 7.62 -13.81 10.12
CA GLY A 140 7.77 -12.68 9.19
C GLY A 140 8.42 -13.07 7.85
N GLN A 141 9.50 -13.86 7.90
CA GLN A 141 10.15 -14.39 6.69
C GLN A 141 9.24 -15.35 5.89
N GLU A 142 8.47 -16.18 6.59
CA GLU A 142 7.50 -17.08 5.95
C GLU A 142 6.39 -16.28 5.26
N LEU A 143 5.82 -15.27 5.93
CA LEU A 143 4.81 -14.37 5.37
C LEU A 143 5.31 -13.64 4.13
N ARG A 144 6.54 -13.12 4.16
CA ARG A 144 7.19 -12.50 3.00
C ARG A 144 7.31 -13.46 1.83
N THR A 145 7.72 -14.70 2.09
CA THR A 145 7.91 -15.71 1.04
C THR A 145 6.58 -16.13 0.43
N LYS A 146 5.56 -16.42 1.25
CA LYS A 146 4.20 -16.76 0.80
C LYS A 146 3.56 -15.63 0.00
N THR A 147 3.79 -14.38 0.41
CA THR A 147 3.37 -13.18 -0.32
C THR A 147 3.91 -13.15 -1.75
N ILE A 148 5.22 -13.38 -1.92
CA ILE A 148 5.85 -13.38 -3.24
C ILE A 148 5.26 -14.50 -4.11
N TYR A 149 5.10 -15.71 -3.57
CA TYR A 149 4.46 -16.81 -4.29
C TYR A 149 3.02 -16.50 -4.70
N ALA A 150 2.23 -15.90 -3.80
CA ALA A 150 0.85 -15.52 -4.10
C ALA A 150 0.75 -14.55 -5.28
N ILE A 151 1.63 -13.54 -5.34
CA ILE A 151 1.68 -12.57 -6.44
C ILE A 151 2.06 -13.27 -7.76
N ILE A 152 3.09 -14.10 -7.76
CA ILE A 152 3.54 -14.82 -8.97
C ILE A 152 2.44 -15.76 -9.49
N ILE A 153 1.82 -16.54 -8.60
CA ILE A 153 0.73 -17.46 -8.95
C ILE A 153 -0.46 -16.67 -9.50
N ALA A 154 -0.84 -15.55 -8.88
CA ALA A 154 -1.92 -14.69 -9.37
C ALA A 154 -1.64 -14.16 -10.78
N LEU A 155 -0.43 -13.65 -11.03
CA LEU A 155 -0.01 -13.19 -12.36
C LEU A 155 -0.09 -14.32 -13.40
N LEU A 156 0.40 -15.52 -13.09
CA LEU A 156 0.30 -16.68 -13.98
C LEU A 156 -1.15 -17.08 -14.28
N MET A 157 -2.01 -17.12 -13.26
CA MET A 157 -3.43 -17.43 -13.44
C MET A 157 -4.13 -16.40 -14.34
N ILE A 158 -3.82 -15.11 -14.18
CA ILE A 158 -4.33 -14.04 -15.04
C ILE A 158 -3.90 -14.27 -16.50
N ILE A 159 -2.65 -14.64 -16.74
CA ILE A 159 -2.15 -14.93 -18.10
C ILE A 159 -2.92 -16.08 -18.74
N LEU A 160 -3.07 -17.18 -18.01
CA LEU A 160 -3.79 -18.35 -18.48
C LEU A 160 -5.25 -18.00 -18.77
N PHE A 161 -5.89 -17.25 -17.87
CA PHE A 161 -7.26 -16.80 -18.03
C PHE A 161 -7.45 -15.91 -19.26
N ILE A 162 -6.62 -14.88 -19.45
CA ILE A 162 -6.72 -13.99 -20.62
C ILE A 162 -6.41 -14.77 -21.91
N SER A 163 -5.37 -15.60 -21.91
CA SER A 163 -5.03 -16.42 -23.08
C SER A 163 -6.18 -17.34 -23.48
N TRP A 164 -6.87 -17.94 -22.50
CA TRP A 164 -8.06 -18.76 -22.74
C TRP A 164 -9.28 -17.94 -23.18
N ALA A 165 -9.57 -16.81 -22.52
CA ALA A 165 -10.72 -15.95 -22.80
C ALA A 165 -10.67 -15.36 -24.22
N PHE A 166 -9.47 -14.99 -24.69
CA PHE A 166 -9.28 -14.37 -26.00
C PHE A 166 -8.88 -15.35 -27.12
N ARG A 167 -8.79 -16.67 -26.85
CA ARG A 167 -8.28 -17.67 -27.80
C ARG A 167 -8.94 -17.66 -29.19
N LYS A 168 -10.24 -17.33 -29.28
CA LYS A 168 -11.05 -17.41 -30.51
C LYS A 168 -10.93 -16.20 -31.45
N VAL A 169 -9.96 -15.30 -31.25
CA VAL A 169 -9.81 -14.05 -32.01
C VAL A 169 -8.40 -13.95 -32.56
N SER A 170 -8.20 -14.41 -33.79
CA SER A 170 -6.85 -14.62 -34.33
C SER A 170 -6.39 -13.54 -35.31
N LYS A 171 -7.25 -12.60 -35.72
CA LYS A 171 -6.92 -11.55 -36.69
C LYS A 171 -7.50 -10.18 -36.27
N PRO A 172 -6.78 -9.06 -36.47
CA PRO A 172 -5.40 -8.95 -36.98
C PRO A 172 -4.30 -9.27 -35.95
N ILE A 173 -4.65 -9.37 -34.66
CA ILE A 173 -3.73 -9.67 -33.55
C ILE A 173 -4.02 -11.07 -33.02
N SER A 174 -2.95 -11.84 -32.78
CA SER A 174 -3.04 -13.16 -32.13
C SER A 174 -3.45 -13.05 -30.66
N SER A 175 -4.30 -13.97 -30.20
CA SER A 175 -4.90 -14.00 -28.87
C SER A 175 -3.92 -13.84 -27.70
N TRP A 176 -2.74 -14.47 -27.77
CA TRP A 176 -1.73 -14.41 -26.71
C TRP A 176 -1.16 -12.99 -26.50
N LYS A 177 -1.19 -12.12 -27.52
CA LYS A 177 -0.68 -10.75 -27.42
C LYS A 177 -1.55 -9.88 -26.52
N TYR A 178 -2.87 -10.12 -26.48
CA TYR A 178 -3.76 -9.47 -25.52
C TYR A 178 -3.36 -9.83 -24.08
N GLY A 179 -2.99 -11.11 -23.84
CA GLY A 179 -2.41 -11.57 -22.59
C GLY A 179 -1.14 -10.80 -22.23
N VAL A 180 -0.17 -10.74 -23.13
CA VAL A 180 1.11 -10.05 -22.86
C VAL A 180 0.92 -8.56 -22.58
N ILE A 181 0.07 -7.87 -23.34
CA ILE A 181 -0.20 -6.45 -23.11
C ILE A 181 -0.89 -6.23 -21.77
N ALA A 182 -1.82 -7.10 -21.38
CA ALA A 182 -2.43 -7.04 -20.06
C ALA A 182 -1.38 -7.23 -18.96
N ILE A 183 -0.44 -8.18 -19.08
CA ILE A 183 0.65 -8.33 -18.10
C ILE A 183 1.47 -7.04 -17.99
N ILE A 184 1.83 -6.43 -19.12
CA ILE A 184 2.61 -5.19 -19.13
C ILE A 184 1.87 -4.08 -18.38
N ALA A 185 0.56 -3.94 -18.61
CA ALA A 185 -0.27 -2.97 -17.89
C ALA A 185 -0.32 -3.27 -16.38
N LEU A 186 -0.51 -4.53 -15.98
CA LEU A 186 -0.55 -4.92 -14.57
C LEU A 186 0.79 -4.71 -13.85
N PHE A 187 1.89 -5.01 -14.52
CA PHE A 187 3.22 -4.78 -13.98
C PHE A 187 3.49 -3.29 -13.80
N HIS A 188 3.09 -2.47 -14.78
CA HIS A 188 3.09 -1.02 -14.65
C HIS A 188 2.29 -0.56 -13.43
N ASP A 189 1.08 -1.08 -13.22
CA ASP A 189 0.21 -0.67 -12.12
C ASP A 189 0.79 -1.01 -10.76
N ILE A 190 1.27 -2.26 -10.59
CA ILE A 190 1.94 -2.68 -9.36
C ILE A 190 3.18 -1.83 -9.12
N LEU A 191 4.05 -1.63 -10.13
CA LEU A 191 5.28 -0.86 -9.96
C LEU A 191 5.00 0.57 -9.54
N ILE A 192 3.97 1.22 -10.10
CA ILE A 192 3.62 2.58 -9.71
C ILE A 192 3.10 2.62 -8.27
N VAL A 193 2.21 1.70 -7.88
CA VAL A 193 1.72 1.61 -6.50
C VAL A 193 2.89 1.38 -5.53
N LEU A 194 3.78 0.43 -5.84
CA LEU A 194 4.97 0.16 -5.04
C LEU A 194 5.87 1.40 -4.93
N GLY A 195 6.17 2.07 -6.05
CA GLY A 195 7.01 3.27 -6.06
C GLY A 195 6.43 4.43 -5.26
N ILE A 196 5.11 4.63 -5.31
CA ILE A 196 4.44 5.61 -4.46
C ILE A 196 4.58 5.22 -2.98
N PHE A 197 4.44 3.95 -2.63
CA PHE A 197 4.64 3.50 -1.24
C PHE A 197 6.10 3.58 -0.78
N VAL A 198 7.07 3.44 -1.67
CA VAL A 198 8.47 3.74 -1.36
C VAL A 198 8.66 5.22 -1.03
N PHE A 199 8.09 6.11 -1.84
CA PHE A 199 8.12 7.54 -1.56
C PHE A 199 7.42 7.88 -0.23
N LEU A 200 6.23 7.32 0.00
CA LEU A 200 5.48 7.51 1.24
C LEU A 200 6.22 6.94 2.46
N GLY A 201 6.88 5.79 2.33
CA GLY A 201 7.72 5.22 3.37
C GLY A 201 8.92 6.10 3.69
N LYS A 202 9.54 6.71 2.67
CA LYS A 202 10.73 7.56 2.85
C LYS A 202 10.41 8.90 3.52
N PHE A 203 9.32 9.55 3.12
CA PHE A 203 9.01 10.93 3.53
C PHE A 203 7.94 11.04 4.62
N PHE A 204 7.06 10.03 4.73
CA PHE A 204 5.93 10.04 5.67
C PHE A 204 5.95 8.82 6.60
N SER A 205 7.02 8.01 6.57
CA SER A 205 7.18 6.80 7.40
C SER A 205 6.03 5.80 7.29
N ILE A 206 5.31 5.80 6.16
CA ILE A 206 4.20 4.87 5.93
C ILE A 206 4.77 3.47 5.66
N GLU A 207 4.25 2.48 6.38
CA GLU A 207 4.68 1.09 6.28
C GLU A 207 3.75 0.24 5.42
N VAL A 208 4.34 -0.81 4.87
CA VAL A 208 3.61 -1.90 4.20
C VAL A 208 3.58 -3.14 5.09
N ASN A 209 2.38 -3.60 5.42
CA ASN A 209 2.09 -4.78 6.23
C ASN A 209 1.39 -5.86 5.37
N ALA A 210 1.09 -7.04 5.92
CA ALA A 210 0.42 -8.12 5.17
C ALA A 210 -0.87 -7.67 4.45
N PRO A 211 -1.73 -6.78 5.00
CA PRO A 211 -2.88 -6.25 4.27
C PRO A 211 -2.50 -5.54 2.96
N PHE A 212 -1.36 -4.87 2.90
CA PHE A 212 -0.88 -4.21 1.67
C PHE A 212 -0.73 -5.19 0.50
N VAL A 213 -0.32 -6.42 0.78
CA VAL A 213 -0.23 -7.48 -0.25
C VAL A 213 -1.61 -7.85 -0.77
N ALA A 214 -2.59 -7.97 0.12
CA ALA A 214 -3.98 -8.20 -0.27
C ALA A 214 -4.50 -7.04 -1.14
N ALA A 215 -4.09 -5.80 -0.87
CA ALA A 215 -4.40 -4.67 -1.74
C ALA A 215 -3.77 -4.85 -3.13
N LEU A 216 -2.49 -5.21 -3.24
CA LEU A 216 -1.84 -5.47 -4.53
C LEU A 216 -2.55 -6.56 -5.34
N LEU A 217 -2.94 -7.67 -4.69
CA LEU A 217 -3.69 -8.74 -5.34
C LEU A 217 -5.09 -8.28 -5.78
N THR A 218 -5.73 -7.43 -5.00
CA THR A 218 -7.03 -6.83 -5.34
C THR A 218 -6.91 -5.88 -6.54
N ILE A 219 -5.86 -5.06 -6.57
CA ILE A 219 -5.56 -4.13 -7.67
C ILE A 219 -5.31 -4.90 -8.97
N LEU A 220 -4.61 -6.02 -8.92
CA LEU A 220 -4.45 -6.91 -10.07
C LEU A 220 -5.80 -7.34 -10.64
N GLY A 221 -6.70 -7.84 -9.79
CA GLY A 221 -8.04 -8.25 -10.23
C GLY A 221 -8.83 -7.10 -10.83
N TYR A 222 -8.78 -5.93 -10.18
CA TYR A 222 -9.51 -4.73 -10.60
C TYR A 222 -9.01 -4.19 -11.96
N SER A 223 -7.69 -4.03 -12.11
CA SER A 223 -7.08 -3.52 -13.35
C SER A 223 -7.25 -4.47 -14.53
N VAL A 224 -7.14 -5.79 -14.30
CA VAL A 224 -7.41 -6.79 -15.34
C VAL A 224 -8.85 -6.68 -15.85
N ASN A 225 -9.83 -6.52 -14.96
CA ASN A 225 -11.24 -6.49 -15.34
C ASN A 225 -11.52 -5.39 -16.38
N ASP A 226 -11.03 -4.17 -16.14
CA ASP A 226 -11.20 -3.05 -17.07
C ASP A 226 -10.47 -3.30 -18.40
N THR A 227 -9.25 -3.83 -18.34
CA THR A 227 -8.48 -4.19 -19.55
C THR A 227 -9.22 -5.23 -20.40
N ILE A 228 -9.82 -6.25 -19.77
CA ILE A 228 -10.60 -7.29 -20.44
C ILE A 228 -11.83 -6.69 -21.12
N VAL A 229 -12.59 -5.83 -20.43
CA VAL A 229 -13.80 -5.21 -20.99
C VAL A 229 -13.46 -4.38 -22.23
N ILE A 230 -12.36 -3.61 -22.19
CA ILE A 230 -11.92 -2.83 -23.35
C ILE A 230 -11.50 -3.75 -24.50
N PHE A 231 -10.69 -4.77 -24.23
CA PHE A 231 -10.24 -5.73 -25.26
C PHE A 231 -11.40 -6.53 -25.86
N ASP A 232 -12.40 -6.88 -25.06
CA ASP A 232 -13.60 -7.57 -25.53
C ASP A 232 -14.38 -6.70 -26.53
N ARG A 233 -14.47 -5.41 -26.23
CA ARG A 233 -15.11 -4.45 -27.14
C ARG A 233 -14.29 -4.17 -28.39
N VAL A 234 -12.96 -4.18 -28.31
CA VAL A 234 -12.09 -4.16 -29.50
C VAL A 234 -12.43 -5.35 -30.39
N ARG A 235 -12.47 -6.55 -29.82
CA ARG A 235 -12.84 -7.77 -30.53
C ARG A 235 -14.22 -7.69 -31.18
N GLU A 236 -15.23 -7.23 -30.45
CA GLU A 236 -16.60 -7.12 -30.95
C GLU A 236 -16.68 -6.18 -32.15
N ASN A 237 -16.02 -5.02 -32.07
CA ASN A 237 -15.99 -4.05 -33.16
C ASN A 237 -15.20 -4.57 -34.37
N LEU A 238 -14.14 -5.38 -34.18
CA LEU A 238 -13.41 -5.99 -35.29
C LEU A 238 -14.25 -6.95 -36.14
N LYS A 239 -15.35 -7.50 -35.60
CA LYS A 239 -16.26 -8.37 -36.37
C LYS A 239 -17.20 -7.59 -37.29
N HIS A 240 -17.48 -6.33 -36.96
CA HIS A 240 -18.53 -5.53 -37.60
C HIS A 240 -17.98 -4.39 -38.47
N TYR A 241 -16.70 -4.04 -38.30
CA TYR A 241 -16.11 -2.86 -38.91
C TYR A 241 -14.79 -3.18 -39.62
N ASP A 242 -14.68 -2.79 -40.89
CA ASP A 242 -13.51 -3.01 -41.76
C ASP A 242 -12.50 -1.84 -41.73
N TYR A 243 -12.59 -0.98 -40.71
CA TYR A 243 -11.72 0.19 -40.59
C TYR A 243 -10.31 -0.18 -40.13
N HIS A 244 -9.36 0.74 -40.35
CA HIS A 244 -8.01 0.68 -39.78
C HIS A 244 -8.06 0.35 -38.27
N PHE A 245 -7.17 -0.55 -37.86
CA PHE A 245 -7.16 -1.15 -36.51
C PHE A 245 -7.13 -0.10 -35.39
N ASP A 246 -6.41 1.01 -35.59
CA ASP A 246 -6.34 2.14 -34.66
C ASP A 246 -7.70 2.83 -34.43
N ASN A 247 -8.47 3.06 -35.50
CA ASN A 247 -9.80 3.65 -35.38
C ASN A 247 -10.75 2.71 -34.63
N THR A 248 -10.67 1.42 -34.90
CA THR A 248 -11.48 0.40 -34.19
C THR A 248 -11.15 0.37 -32.70
N VAL A 249 -9.87 0.35 -32.34
CA VAL A 249 -9.46 0.41 -30.92
C VAL A 249 -9.91 1.71 -30.28
N ASN A 250 -9.71 2.86 -30.94
CA ASN A 250 -10.14 4.15 -30.40
C ASN A 250 -11.65 4.17 -30.17
N LYS A 251 -12.45 3.66 -31.11
CA LYS A 251 -13.91 3.57 -30.97
C LYS A 251 -14.31 2.69 -29.79
N SER A 252 -13.67 1.52 -29.63
CA SER A 252 -13.93 0.61 -28.51
C SER A 252 -13.63 1.24 -27.15
N VAL A 253 -12.51 1.95 -27.02
CA VAL A 253 -12.16 2.67 -25.79
C VAL A 253 -13.23 3.72 -25.46
N ASN A 254 -13.63 4.54 -26.44
CA ASN A 254 -14.64 5.58 -26.21
C ASN A 254 -16.01 5.00 -25.81
N GLN A 255 -16.40 3.85 -26.36
CA GLN A 255 -17.66 3.20 -25.99
C GLN A 255 -17.69 2.68 -24.55
N ASN A 256 -16.53 2.26 -24.02
CA ASN A 256 -16.41 1.73 -22.67
C ASN A 256 -15.90 2.75 -21.63
N LEU A 257 -15.45 3.92 -22.06
CA LEU A 257 -14.83 4.93 -21.20
C LEU A 257 -15.71 5.30 -20.01
N LEU A 258 -16.99 5.62 -20.26
CA LEU A 258 -17.92 6.00 -19.19
C LEU A 258 -18.15 4.85 -18.20
N ARG A 259 -18.23 3.61 -18.69
CA ARG A 259 -18.40 2.44 -17.81
C ARG A 259 -17.20 2.29 -16.87
N SER A 260 -15.99 2.26 -17.43
CA SER A 260 -14.74 2.13 -16.67
C SER A 260 -14.58 3.26 -15.64
N VAL A 261 -14.83 4.51 -16.05
CA VAL A 261 -14.81 5.65 -15.13
C VAL A 261 -15.85 5.51 -14.02
N TYR A 262 -17.09 5.11 -14.32
CA TYR A 262 -18.14 4.96 -13.30
C TYR A 262 -17.86 3.83 -12.33
N THR A 263 -17.34 2.69 -12.79
CA THR A 263 -16.93 1.59 -11.89
C THR A 263 -15.81 2.03 -10.96
N SER A 264 -14.85 2.82 -11.46
CA SER A 264 -13.74 3.34 -10.65
C SER A 264 -14.17 4.42 -9.68
N VAL A 265 -14.99 5.38 -10.11
CA VAL A 265 -15.53 6.43 -9.23
C VAL A 265 -16.35 5.83 -8.10
N THR A 266 -17.24 4.87 -8.38
CA THR A 266 -18.06 4.24 -7.32
C THR A 266 -17.22 3.46 -6.33
N THR A 267 -16.18 2.74 -6.78
CA THR A 267 -15.22 2.07 -5.88
C THR A 267 -14.43 3.10 -5.07
N LEU A 268 -13.95 4.17 -5.70
CA LEU A 268 -13.20 5.24 -5.04
C LEU A 268 -14.03 5.97 -3.99
N LEU A 269 -15.35 6.14 -4.19
CA LEU A 269 -16.23 6.73 -3.18
C LEU A 269 -16.26 5.88 -1.90
N VAL A 270 -16.42 4.56 -2.03
CA VAL A 270 -16.41 3.63 -0.88
C VAL A 270 -15.03 3.62 -0.20
N LEU A 271 -13.96 3.52 -0.99
CA LEU A 271 -12.59 3.54 -0.45
C LEU A 271 -12.25 4.87 0.23
N SER A 272 -12.73 6.00 -0.30
CA SER A 272 -12.54 7.32 0.32
C SER A 272 -13.23 7.39 1.67
N SER A 273 -14.48 6.89 1.77
CA SER A 273 -15.16 6.78 3.06
C SER A 273 -14.34 5.92 4.04
N LEU A 274 -13.83 4.78 3.59
CA LEU A 274 -13.03 3.90 4.45
C LEU A 274 -11.67 4.52 4.83
N TYR A 275 -11.10 5.38 3.98
CA TYR A 275 -9.84 6.08 4.27
C TYR A 275 -10.01 7.18 5.31
N PHE A 276 -11.11 7.96 5.25
CA PHE A 276 -11.37 9.07 6.18
C PHE A 276 -12.02 8.62 7.50
N PHE A 277 -12.87 7.60 7.46
CA PHE A 277 -13.63 7.14 8.62
C PHE A 277 -13.19 5.78 9.16
N GLY A 278 -12.27 5.08 8.48
CA GLY A 278 -11.70 3.83 8.96
C GLY A 278 -10.62 4.04 10.02
N GLY A 279 -10.16 2.94 10.64
CA GLY A 279 -9.07 2.97 11.62
C GLY A 279 -7.71 3.22 10.97
N GLU A 280 -6.77 3.80 11.74
CA GLU A 280 -5.41 4.09 11.28
C GLU A 280 -4.67 2.83 10.78
N THR A 281 -4.95 1.67 11.38
CA THR A 281 -4.33 0.38 11.04
C THR A 281 -4.62 -0.10 9.61
N ILE A 282 -5.76 0.29 9.04
CA ILE A 282 -6.14 -0.08 7.65
C ILE A 282 -5.88 1.04 6.65
N LYS A 283 -5.45 2.22 7.10
CA LYS A 283 -5.36 3.42 6.27
C LYS A 283 -4.36 3.26 5.12
N SER A 284 -3.19 2.67 5.39
CA SER A 284 -2.19 2.34 4.36
C SER A 284 -2.71 1.31 3.35
N PHE A 285 -3.48 0.32 3.81
CA PHE A 285 -4.12 -0.67 2.95
C PHE A 285 -5.14 -0.03 2.00
N VAL A 286 -6.03 0.82 2.54
CA VAL A 286 -7.05 1.51 1.75
C VAL A 286 -6.42 2.50 0.78
N LEU A 287 -5.37 3.22 1.20
CA LEU A 287 -4.60 4.12 0.34
C LEU A 287 -4.01 3.39 -0.87
N ALA A 288 -3.47 2.18 -0.65
CA ALA A 288 -2.96 1.35 -1.74
C ALA A 288 -4.07 1.00 -2.74
N LEU A 289 -5.25 0.60 -2.26
CA LEU A 289 -6.41 0.34 -3.12
C LEU A 289 -6.84 1.57 -3.91
N ILE A 290 -6.91 2.75 -3.28
CA ILE A 290 -7.27 4.02 -3.95
C ILE A 290 -6.31 4.30 -5.10
N ILE A 291 -5.00 4.29 -4.81
CA ILE A 291 -3.96 4.55 -5.81
C ILE A 291 -4.05 3.50 -6.93
N GLY A 292 -4.15 2.22 -6.57
CA GLY A 292 -4.19 1.14 -7.56
C GLY A 292 -5.43 1.16 -8.45
N VAL A 293 -6.60 1.51 -7.91
CA VAL A 293 -7.80 1.73 -8.72
C VAL A 293 -7.58 2.86 -9.71
N VAL A 294 -7.08 4.03 -9.28
CA VAL A 294 -6.80 5.17 -10.17
C VAL A 294 -5.81 4.79 -11.27
N ILE A 295 -4.71 4.15 -10.91
CA ILE A 295 -3.66 3.77 -11.86
C ILE A 295 -4.15 2.68 -12.83
N GLY A 296 -4.92 1.69 -12.35
CA GLY A 296 -5.48 0.62 -13.18
C GLY A 296 -6.53 1.13 -14.19
N THR A 297 -7.39 2.06 -13.78
CA THR A 297 -8.31 2.73 -14.71
C THR A 297 -7.52 3.49 -15.78
N TYR A 298 -6.49 4.23 -15.38
CA TYR A 298 -5.63 4.94 -16.32
C TYR A 298 -4.90 3.99 -17.28
N SER A 299 -4.29 2.91 -16.78
CA SER A 299 -3.46 2.03 -17.59
C SER A 299 -4.27 1.24 -18.63
N SER A 300 -5.45 0.75 -18.28
CA SER A 300 -6.32 0.01 -19.21
C SER A 300 -6.74 0.88 -20.43
N ILE A 301 -7.02 2.17 -20.19
CA ILE A 301 -7.47 3.12 -21.21
C ILE A 301 -6.28 3.69 -22.00
N PHE A 302 -5.25 4.18 -21.31
CA PHE A 302 -4.19 5.02 -21.90
C PHE A 302 -2.87 4.29 -22.16
N LEU A 303 -2.68 3.08 -21.62
CA LEU A 303 -1.47 2.26 -21.86
C LEU A 303 -1.78 1.00 -22.66
N ALA A 304 -2.68 0.13 -22.16
CA ALA A 304 -2.97 -1.17 -22.77
C ALA A 304 -3.56 -1.04 -24.18
N SER A 305 -4.53 -0.14 -24.37
CA SER A 305 -5.19 0.06 -25.66
C SER A 305 -4.24 0.62 -26.74
N PRO A 306 -3.42 1.66 -26.47
CA PRO A 306 -2.40 2.08 -27.42
C PRO A 306 -1.30 1.06 -27.68
N LEU A 307 -0.87 0.28 -26.67
CA LEU A 307 0.12 -0.78 -26.84
C LEU A 307 -0.35 -1.82 -27.87
N LEU A 308 -1.65 -2.16 -27.82
CA LEU A 308 -2.26 -3.08 -28.77
C LEU A 308 -2.13 -2.58 -30.22
N VAL A 309 -2.36 -1.29 -30.46
CA VAL A 309 -2.21 -0.66 -31.78
C VAL A 309 -0.75 -0.63 -32.23
N VAL A 310 0.18 -0.31 -31.33
CA VAL A 310 1.60 -0.26 -31.69
C VAL A 310 2.12 -1.63 -32.07
N TRP A 311 1.77 -2.67 -31.31
CA TRP A 311 2.16 -4.04 -31.64
C TRP A 311 1.64 -4.46 -33.02
N GLU A 312 0.39 -4.13 -33.33
CA GLU A 312 -0.20 -4.42 -34.65
C GLU A 312 0.58 -3.76 -35.79
N LYS A 313 0.90 -2.47 -35.65
CA LYS A 313 1.65 -1.71 -36.66
C LYS A 313 3.08 -2.21 -36.84
N LEU A 314 3.74 -2.66 -35.78
CA LEU A 314 5.09 -3.26 -35.84
C LEU A 314 5.11 -4.59 -36.62
N LYS A 315 3.99 -5.30 -36.71
CA LYS A 315 3.89 -6.55 -37.48
C LYS A 315 3.63 -6.31 -38.98
N ARG A 316 3.08 -5.15 -39.35
CA ARG A 316 2.77 -4.79 -40.74
C ARG A 316 3.98 -4.18 -41.48
N LYS A 317 5.00 -3.73 -40.74
CA LYS A 317 6.30 -3.30 -41.27
C LYS A 317 7.24 -4.48 -41.34
#